data_AF-A0A7I0JCZ2-F1
#
_entry.id   AF-A0A7I0JCZ2-F1
#
_cell.length_a   1.000
_cell.length_b   1.000
_cell.length_c   1.000
_cell.angle_alpha   90.00
_cell.angle_beta   90.00
_cell.angle_gamma   90.00
#
_symmetry.space_group_name_H-M   'P 1'
#
loop_
_entity.id
_entity.type
_entity.pdbx_description
1 polymer ?
#
loop_
_entity_poly.entity_id
_entity_poly.type
_entity_poly.pdbx_seq_one_letter_code
_entity_poly.pdbx_strand_id
1 'polypeptide(L)'
;ISLLAAFAEAHPRVIVDVTVTDEEFDIVAAGFDAGVRLGEVIEQDMIAVPVGGQVREAVVASPEYLAVNGMPEHPRDLVRHRCIGWRRSPEIAPYRWEFEENGTSFNGAVEPHITTNDLRPMLRKTGP
;
A
#
# COMPACT_ATOMS: atom_id res chain seq x y z
N ILE A 1 9.73 13.53 -16.94
CA ILE A 1 8.88 12.73 -17.85
C ILE A 1 8.52 11.45 -17.10
N SER A 2 7.23 11.09 -17.02
CA SER A 2 6.79 9.86 -16.34
C SER A 2 7.34 8.62 -17.06
N LEU A 3 7.52 7.50 -16.35
CA LEU A 3 8.06 6.26 -16.94
C LEU A 3 7.29 5.82 -18.20
N LEU A 4 5.96 5.87 -18.15
CA LEU A 4 5.10 5.50 -19.28
C LEU A 4 5.28 6.42 -20.49
N ALA A 5 5.46 7.72 -20.26
CA ALA A 5 5.70 8.68 -21.34
C ALA A 5 7.06 8.41 -22.01
N ALA A 6 8.11 8.19 -21.21
CA ALA A 6 9.43 7.83 -21.75
C ALA A 6 9.41 6.50 -22.53
N PHE A 7 8.65 5.51 -22.05
CA PHE A 7 8.47 4.24 -22.74
C PHE A 7 7.74 4.40 -24.08
N ALA A 8 6.64 5.16 -24.11
CA ALA A 8 5.89 5.41 -25.34
C ALA A 8 6.71 6.17 -26.39
N GLU A 9 7.55 7.13 -25.97
CA GLU A 9 8.49 7.83 -26.83
C GLU A 9 9.56 6.88 -27.41
N ALA A 10 10.11 5.99 -26.58
CA ALA A 10 11.12 5.02 -27.01
C ALA A 10 10.55 3.90 -27.89
N HIS A 11 9.26 3.55 -27.73
CA HIS A 11 8.61 2.42 -28.39
C HIS A 11 7.27 2.82 -29.05
N PRO A 12 7.28 3.65 -30.10
CA PRO A 12 6.07 4.26 -30.66
C PRO A 12 5.08 3.30 -31.34
N ARG A 13 5.46 2.02 -31.52
CA ARG A 13 4.58 0.98 -32.07
C ARG A 13 3.89 0.14 -31.01
N VAL A 14 4.26 0.32 -29.73
CA VAL A 14 3.65 -0.42 -28.61
C VAL A 14 2.47 0.40 -28.09
N ILE A 15 1.30 -0.23 -28.03
CA ILE A 15 0.11 0.34 -27.38
C ILE A 15 0.07 -0.24 -25.97
N VAL A 16 -0.02 0.64 -24.97
CA VAL A 16 -0.06 0.23 -23.55
C VAL A 16 -1.45 0.53 -23.01
N ASP A 17 -2.13 -0.50 -22.52
CA ASP A 17 -3.35 -0.40 -21.73
C ASP A 17 -2.99 -0.62 -20.24
N VAL A 18 -3.45 0.25 -19.35
CA VAL A 18 -3.08 0.23 -17.93
C VAL A 18 -4.34 0.24 -17.07
N THR A 19 -4.51 -0.84 -16.30
CA THR A 19 -5.49 -0.92 -15.21
C THR A 19 -4.77 -0.81 -13.86
N VAL A 20 -5.32 0.00 -12.96
CA VAL A 20 -4.84 0.10 -11.56
C VAL A 20 -5.96 -0.37 -10.64
N THR A 21 -5.68 -1.42 -9.89
CA THR A 21 -6.61 -2.03 -8.94
C THR A 21 -5.83 -2.75 -7.84
N ASP A 22 -6.39 -2.77 -6.63
CA ASP A 22 -5.88 -3.57 -5.51
C ASP A 22 -6.51 -4.98 -5.46
N GLU A 23 -7.38 -5.32 -6.42
CA GLU A 23 -8.00 -6.63 -6.52
C GLU A 23 -6.97 -7.72 -6.87
N GLU A 24 -7.14 -8.88 -6.24
CA GLU A 24 -6.34 -10.07 -6.51
C GLU A 24 -7.18 -11.05 -7.30
N PHE A 25 -6.79 -11.23 -8.57
CA PHE A 25 -7.40 -12.14 -9.51
C PHE A 25 -6.33 -12.63 -10.48
N ASP A 26 -6.65 -13.74 -11.16
CA ASP A 26 -5.86 -14.31 -12.25
C ASP A 26 -5.81 -13.33 -13.42
N ILE A 27 -4.67 -12.67 -13.56
CA ILE A 27 -4.47 -11.66 -14.58
C ILE A 27 -4.37 -12.27 -15.98
N VAL A 28 -3.93 -13.52 -16.08
CA VAL A 28 -3.78 -14.24 -17.35
C VAL A 28 -5.18 -14.57 -17.89
N ALA A 29 -6.05 -15.13 -17.04
CA ALA A 29 -7.43 -15.39 -17.40
C ALA A 29 -8.21 -14.10 -17.74
N ALA A 30 -7.85 -12.97 -17.13
CA ALA A 30 -8.41 -11.65 -17.44
C ALA A 30 -7.79 -10.97 -18.67
N GLY A 31 -6.79 -11.58 -19.32
CA GLY A 31 -6.20 -11.11 -20.57
C GLY A 31 -5.08 -10.06 -20.42
N PHE A 32 -4.51 -9.90 -19.22
CA PHE A 32 -3.34 -9.04 -19.01
C PHE A 32 -2.04 -9.77 -19.35
N ASP A 33 -1.13 -9.07 -20.02
CA ASP A 33 0.20 -9.61 -20.35
C ASP A 33 1.21 -9.56 -19.17
N ALA A 34 1.01 -8.65 -18.22
CA ALA A 34 1.90 -8.46 -17.07
C ALA A 34 1.19 -7.75 -15.89
N GLY A 35 1.73 -7.95 -14.68
CA GLY A 35 1.30 -7.24 -13.48
C GLY A 35 2.50 -6.75 -12.65
N VAL A 36 2.34 -5.60 -11.98
CA VAL A 36 3.30 -5.08 -10.99
C VAL A 36 2.60 -5.06 -9.64
N ARG A 37 3.12 -5.83 -8.68
CA ARG A 37 2.52 -5.99 -7.34
C ARG A 37 3.59 -5.93 -6.26
N LEU A 38 3.20 -5.48 -5.06
CA LEU A 38 4.02 -5.59 -3.85
C LEU A 38 3.81 -6.99 -3.26
N GLY A 39 4.80 -7.87 -3.38
CA GLY A 39 4.76 -9.24 -2.85
C GLY A 39 5.22 -10.30 -3.83
N GLU A 40 5.24 -11.55 -3.37
CA GLU A 40 5.87 -12.70 -4.07
C GLU A 40 4.86 -13.73 -4.60
N VAL A 41 3.56 -13.54 -4.38
CA VAL A 41 2.55 -14.49 -4.89
C VAL A 41 2.38 -14.29 -6.39
N ILE A 42 2.85 -15.27 -7.15
CA ILE A 42 2.70 -15.36 -8.60
C ILE A 42 1.70 -16.46 -8.95
N GLU A 43 0.87 -16.20 -9.95
CA GLU A 43 -0.01 -17.22 -10.51
C GLU A 43 0.79 -18.36 -11.14
N GLN A 44 0.16 -19.52 -11.27
CA GLN A 44 0.75 -20.66 -11.97
C GLN A 44 1.18 -20.22 -13.38
N ASP A 45 2.40 -20.60 -13.77
CA ASP A 45 3.02 -20.27 -15.07
C ASP A 45 3.49 -18.81 -15.27
N MET A 46 3.50 -17.99 -14.22
CA MET A 46 4.15 -16.67 -14.24
C MET A 46 5.61 -16.70 -13.76
N ILE A 47 6.38 -15.69 -14.18
CA ILE A 47 7.72 -15.39 -13.62
C ILE A 47 7.70 -14.05 -12.90
N ALA A 48 8.27 -13.98 -11.70
CA ALA A 48 8.50 -12.72 -11.00
C ALA A 48 9.87 -12.15 -11.36
N VAL A 49 9.92 -10.86 -11.69
CA VAL A 49 11.16 -10.11 -11.87
C VAL A 49 11.16 -8.91 -10.92
N PRO A 50 12.20 -8.71 -10.10
CA PRO A 50 12.31 -7.50 -9.28
C PRO A 50 12.39 -6.25 -10.16
N VAL A 51 11.41 -5.36 -10.03
CA VAL A 51 11.35 -4.08 -10.77
C VAL A 51 11.87 -2.89 -9.95
N GLY A 52 12.19 -3.11 -8.67
CA GLY A 52 12.64 -2.06 -7.76
C GLY A 52 13.39 -2.61 -6.55
N GLY A 53 13.88 -1.70 -5.71
CA GLY A 53 14.52 -2.05 -4.44
C GLY A 53 13.50 -2.40 -3.35
N GLN A 54 14.01 -2.69 -2.15
CA GLN A 54 13.17 -2.96 -0.99
C GLN A 54 12.29 -1.75 -0.65
N VAL A 55 10.98 -1.97 -0.59
CA VAL A 55 10.01 -0.98 -0.13
C VAL A 55 9.90 -1.05 1.39
N ARG A 56 9.82 0.12 2.04
CA ARG A 56 9.58 0.23 3.49
C ARG A 56 8.30 1.02 3.72
N GLU A 57 7.44 0.48 4.55
CA GLU A 57 6.28 1.19 5.07
C GLU A 57 6.67 2.00 6.31
N ALA A 58 6.04 3.15 6.49
CA ALA A 58 6.28 4.03 7.64
C ALA A 58 4.96 4.50 8.22
N VAL A 59 4.87 4.50 9.55
CA VAL A 59 3.79 5.16 10.27
C VAL A 59 4.07 6.64 10.31
N VAL A 60 3.14 7.44 9.81
CA VAL A 60 3.25 8.90 9.76
C VAL A 60 2.00 9.55 10.36
N ALA A 61 2.18 10.76 10.87
CA ALA A 61 1.10 11.59 11.39
C ALA A 61 1.38 13.06 11.05
N SER A 62 0.34 13.88 10.97
CA SER A 62 0.52 15.32 10.78
C SER A 62 1.13 15.96 12.03
N PRO A 63 1.96 17.00 11.89
CA PRO A 63 2.51 17.72 13.03
C PRO A 63 1.43 18.26 13.98
N GLU A 64 0.31 18.74 13.44
CA GLU A 64 -0.81 19.27 14.22
C GLU A 64 -1.50 18.17 15.05
N TYR A 65 -1.60 16.95 14.51
CA TYR A 65 -2.14 15.83 15.26
C TYR A 65 -1.23 15.47 16.45
N LEU A 66 0.07 15.39 16.22
CA LEU A 66 1.05 15.05 17.25
C LEU A 66 1.17 16.14 18.33
N ALA A 67 1.00 17.42 17.97
CA ALA A 67 1.00 18.52 18.94
C ALA A 67 -0.13 18.42 19.97
N VAL A 68 -1.27 17.83 19.58
CA VAL A 68 -2.44 17.66 20.46
C VAL A 68 -2.44 16.30 21.17
N ASN A 69 -1.99 15.24 20.49
CA ASN A 69 -2.13 13.86 20.97
C ASN A 69 -0.82 13.25 21.52
N GLY A 70 0.30 13.97 21.40
CA GLY A 70 1.62 13.45 21.74
C GLY A 70 2.24 12.58 20.65
N MET A 71 3.54 12.33 20.77
CA MET A 71 4.29 11.41 19.91
C MET A 71 4.26 10.00 20.53
N PRO A 72 3.86 8.95 19.80
CA PRO A 72 4.01 7.59 20.29
C PRO A 72 5.50 7.24 20.39
N GLU A 73 5.94 6.72 21.54
CA GLU A 73 7.33 6.28 21.75
C GLU A 73 7.54 4.84 21.28
N HIS A 74 6.45 4.06 21.24
CA HIS A 74 6.46 2.67 20.81
C HIS A 74 5.22 2.35 19.94
N PRO A 75 5.28 1.44 18.94
CA PRO A 75 4.10 1.05 18.15
C PRO A 75 2.91 0.52 18.97
N ARG A 76 3.17 0.03 20.18
CA ARG A 76 2.12 -0.40 21.14
C ARG A 76 1.29 0.78 21.67
N ASP A 77 1.81 2.00 21.63
CA ASP A 77 1.08 3.21 22.07
C ASP A 77 -0.01 3.63 21.08
N LEU A 78 0.00 3.08 19.85
CA LEU A 78 -0.98 3.41 18.80
C LEU A 78 -2.43 3.13 19.21
N VAL A 79 -2.67 2.28 20.21
CA VAL A 79 -3.98 2.06 20.82
C VAL A 79 -4.60 3.36 21.39
N ARG A 80 -3.77 4.35 21.72
CA ARG A 80 -4.21 5.67 22.22
C ARG A 80 -4.38 6.72 21.11
N HIS A 81 -4.07 6.35 19.86
CA HIS A 81 -4.07 7.27 18.72
C HIS A 81 -5.18 6.93 17.73
N ARG A 82 -5.68 7.97 17.05
CA ARG A 82 -6.66 7.87 15.98
C ARG A 82 -5.94 7.49 14.70
N CYS A 83 -5.99 6.22 14.36
CA CYS A 83 -5.32 5.69 13.18
C CYS A 83 -6.24 5.64 11.97
N ILE A 84 -5.64 5.65 10.78
CA ILE A 84 -6.30 5.39 9.51
C ILE A 84 -5.93 3.97 9.07
N GLY A 85 -6.92 3.09 8.95
CA GLY A 85 -6.74 1.70 8.53
C GLY A 85 -6.85 1.55 7.02
N TRP A 86 -6.28 0.45 6.52
CA TRP A 86 -6.44 0.05 5.12
C TRP A 86 -7.23 -1.26 5.04
N ARG A 87 -8.08 -1.39 4.02
CA ARG A 87 -8.78 -2.63 3.70
C ARG A 87 -9.01 -2.70 2.20
N ARG A 88 -8.57 -3.79 1.57
CA ARG A 88 -8.68 -4.01 0.12
C ARG A 88 -10.11 -3.92 -0.41
N SER A 89 -11.02 -4.70 0.17
CA SER A 89 -12.44 -4.75 -0.21
C SER A 89 -13.32 -4.95 1.03
N PRO A 90 -14.62 -4.61 1.00
CA PRO A 90 -15.50 -4.74 2.16
C PRO A 90 -15.56 -6.16 2.77
N GLU A 91 -15.36 -7.19 1.96
CA GLU A 91 -15.46 -8.62 2.29
C GLU A 91 -14.16 -9.18 2.92
N ILE A 92 -13.05 -8.48 2.76
CA ILE A 92 -11.75 -8.87 3.31
C ILE A 92 -11.51 -8.17 4.66
N ALA A 93 -10.90 -8.88 5.60
CA ALA A 93 -10.53 -8.30 6.89
C ALA A 93 -9.60 -7.07 6.70
N PRO A 94 -9.73 -6.01 7.51
CA PRO A 94 -8.80 -4.88 7.47
C PRO A 94 -7.36 -5.35 7.67
N TYR A 95 -6.42 -4.66 7.02
CA TYR A 95 -5.00 -4.93 7.19
C TYR A 95 -4.58 -4.64 8.63
N ARG A 96 -3.89 -5.61 9.24
CA ARG A 96 -3.33 -5.48 10.58
C ARG A 96 -1.96 -4.86 10.44
N TRP A 97 -1.72 -3.76 11.14
CA TRP A 97 -0.42 -3.11 11.12
C TRP A 97 0.62 -4.02 11.76
N GLU A 98 1.58 -4.47 10.97
CA GLU A 98 2.64 -5.37 11.38
C GLU A 98 3.91 -4.56 11.72
N PHE A 99 4.51 -4.89 12.86
CA PHE A 99 5.75 -4.30 13.34
C PHE A 99 6.72 -5.41 13.70
N GLU A 100 8.01 -5.09 13.75
CA GLU A 100 9.04 -5.99 14.20
C GLU A 100 9.84 -5.34 15.33
N GLU A 101 10.08 -6.10 16.40
CA GLU A 101 10.97 -5.72 17.50
C GLU A 101 11.93 -6.88 17.77
N ASN A 102 13.23 -6.64 17.65
CA ASN A 102 14.28 -7.64 17.87
C ASN A 102 14.09 -8.95 17.07
N GLY A 103 13.69 -8.85 15.80
CA GLY A 103 13.44 -10.02 14.94
C GLY A 103 12.14 -10.76 15.24
N THR A 104 11.29 -10.22 16.13
CA THR A 104 9.98 -10.79 16.45
C THR A 104 8.87 -9.88 15.91
N SER A 105 8.06 -10.42 15.00
CA SER A 105 6.90 -9.71 14.47
C SER A 105 5.77 -9.65 15.49
N PHE A 106 5.09 -8.51 15.56
CA PHE A 106 3.87 -8.33 16.34
C PHE A 106 2.88 -7.42 15.61
N ASN A 107 1.59 -7.60 15.88
CA ASN A 107 0.55 -6.73 15.36
C ASN A 107 0.34 -5.54 16.30
N GLY A 108 0.31 -4.33 15.75
CA GLY A 108 -0.13 -3.14 16.47
C GLY A 108 -1.61 -3.24 16.83
N ALA A 109 -1.96 -2.86 18.06
CA ALA A 109 -3.34 -2.77 18.51
C ALA A 109 -3.99 -1.49 17.95
N VAL A 110 -4.22 -1.47 16.64
CA VAL A 110 -4.76 -0.32 15.91
C VAL A 110 -6.26 -0.50 15.72
N GLU A 111 -7.05 0.46 16.23
CA GLU A 111 -8.48 0.56 15.98
C GLU A 111 -8.77 1.75 15.05
N PRO A 112 -8.93 1.50 13.74
CA PRO A 112 -8.99 2.58 12.77
C PRO A 112 -10.33 3.33 12.84
N HIS A 113 -10.26 4.65 13.00
CA HIS A 113 -11.44 5.52 12.96
C HIS A 113 -11.91 5.80 11.52
N ILE A 114 -10.97 5.71 10.58
CA ILE A 114 -11.21 5.82 9.14
C ILE A 114 -10.58 4.58 8.53
N THR A 115 -11.30 3.89 7.64
CA THR A 115 -10.76 2.79 6.85
C THR A 115 -10.92 3.12 5.37
N THR A 116 -9.88 2.92 4.58
CA THR A 116 -9.88 3.19 3.13
C THR A 116 -9.19 2.05 2.38
N ASN A 117 -9.39 1.95 1.07
CA ASN A 117 -8.64 1.08 0.19
C ASN A 117 -7.61 1.86 -0.65
N ASP A 118 -7.52 3.18 -0.53
CA ASP A 118 -6.61 4.02 -1.33
C ASP A 118 -5.63 4.76 -0.39
N LEU A 119 -4.35 4.81 -0.77
CA LEU A 119 -3.32 5.52 -0.01
C LEU A 119 -3.48 7.05 -0.06
N ARG A 120 -4.08 7.60 -1.13
CA ARG A 120 -4.27 9.05 -1.32
C ARG A 120 -5.06 9.71 -0.19
N PRO A 121 -6.24 9.21 0.24
CA PRO A 121 -6.95 9.78 1.38
C PRO A 121 -6.22 9.56 2.71
N MET A 122 -5.28 8.60 2.82
CA MET A 122 -4.46 8.44 4.03
C MET A 122 -3.43 9.56 4.18
N LEU A 123 -2.86 10.04 3.06
CA LEU A 123 -1.78 11.02 3.05
C LEU A 123 -2.26 12.46 2.82
N ARG A 124 -3.50 12.65 2.35
CA ARG A 124 -4.08 13.97 2.17
C ARG A 124 -4.64 14.50 3.48
N LYS A 125 -4.21 15.69 3.87
CA LYS A 125 -4.89 16.48 4.89
C LYS A 125 -6.32 16.77 4.41
N THR A 126 -7.32 16.21 5.07
CA THR A 126 -8.73 16.57 4.87
C THR A 126 -9.00 17.85 5.65
N GLY A 127 -8.81 19.00 4.99
CA GLY A 127 -9.09 20.34 5.52
C GLY A 127 -8.23 21.41 4.84
N PRO A 128 -8.64 22.69 4.89
CA PRO A 128 -7.87 23.81 4.34
C PRO A 128 -6.48 23.96 4.99
#